data_AF-A0A5K1CYM7-F1
#
_entry.id   AF-A0A5K1CYM7-F1
#
_cell.length_a   1.000
_cell.length_b   1.000
_cell.length_c   1.000
_cell.angle_alpha   90.00
_cell.angle_beta   90.00
_cell.angle_gamma   90.00
#
_symmetry.space_group_name_H-M   'P 1'
#
loop_
_entity.id
_entity.type
_entity.pdbx_description
1 polymer ?
#
loop_
_entity_poly.entity_id
_entity_poly.type
_entity_poly.pdbx_seq_one_letter_code
_entity_poly.pdbx_strand_id
1 'polypeptide(L)' 'MAGFTAYVGFHEICSPKQGECVFVSAAAGAVGQLVGQFAKLLGCYVVGSAGSKEK' A
#
# COMPACT_ATOMS: atom_id res chain seq x y z
N MET A 1 -11.97 -2.93 -10.11
CA MET A 1 -10.57 -3.11 -10.55
C MET A 1 -9.56 -2.77 -9.46
N ALA A 2 -9.65 -1.60 -8.80
CA ALA A 2 -8.65 -1.15 -7.83
C ALA A 2 -8.29 -2.16 -6.72
N GLY A 3 -9.27 -2.87 -6.14
CA GLY A 3 -9.01 -3.90 -5.13
C GLY A 3 -8.25 -5.11 -5.66
N PHE A 4 -8.59 -5.60 -6.86
CA PHE A 4 -7.87 -6.71 -7.50
C PHE A 4 -6.44 -6.31 -7.84
N THR A 5 -6.24 -5.12 -8.40
CA THR A 5 -4.90 -4.57 -8.67
C THR A 5 -4.07 -4.42 -7.40
N ALA A 6 -4.65 -3.89 -6.32
CA ALA A 6 -3.98 -3.76 -5.03
C ALA A 6 -3.59 -5.11 -4.46
N TYR A 7 -4.51 -6.08 -4.48
CA TYR A 7 -4.28 -7.42 -3.92
C TYR A 7 -3.18 -8.15 -4.68
N VAL A 8 -3.29 -8.28 -6.00
CA VAL A 8 -2.30 -9.01 -6.81
C VAL A 8 -0.94 -8.31 -6.75
N GLY A 9 -0.92 -6.98 -6.89
CA GLY A 9 0.34 -6.22 -6.81
C GLY A 9 1.05 -6.38 -5.47
N PHE A 10 0.30 -6.35 -4.37
CA PHE A 10 0.87 -6.42 -3.02
C PHE A 10 1.20 -7.85 -2.58
N HIS A 11 0.25 -8.78 -2.68
CA HIS A 11 0.41 -10.13 -2.14
C HIS A 11 1.15 -11.08 -3.09
N GLU A 12 0.86 -11.03 -4.38
CA GLU A 12 1.40 -12.01 -5.35
C GLU A 12 2.72 -11.54 -5.98
N ILE A 13 2.80 -10.26 -6.38
CA ILE A 13 3.97 -9.73 -7.08
C ILE A 13 5.03 -9.22 -6.11
N CYS A 14 4.65 -8.32 -5.20
CA CYS A 14 5.60 -7.75 -4.23
C CYS A 14 5.95 -8.75 -3.12
N SER A 15 4.95 -9.49 -2.62
CA SER A 15 5.06 -10.50 -1.54
C SER A 15 5.95 -10.06 -0.36
N PRO A 16 5.66 -8.91 0.28
CA PRO A 16 6.50 -8.40 1.36
C PRO A 16 6.39 -9.26 2.62
N LYS A 17 7.37 -9.12 3.51
CA LYS A 17 7.40 -9.81 4.81
C LYS A 17 7.06 -8.86 5.94
N GLN A 18 6.56 -9.44 7.03
CA GLN A 18 6.31 -8.70 8.27
C GLN A 18 7.60 -8.00 8.74
N GLY A 19 7.47 -6.74 9.16
CA GLY A 19 8.60 -5.91 9.60
C GLY A 19 9.35 -5.19 8.50
N GLU A 20 9.09 -5.47 7.21
CA GLU A 20 9.70 -4.74 6.10
C GLU A 20 9.11 -3.33 5.94
N CYS A 21 9.82 -2.48 5.18
CA CYS A 21 9.39 -1.12 4.87
C CYS A 21 8.73 -1.08 3.49
N VAL A 22 7.51 -0.53 3.42
CA VAL A 22 6.72 -0.39 2.20
C VAL A 22 6.48 1.09 1.91
N PHE A 23 6.89 1.53 0.72
CA PHE A 23 6.55 2.86 0.21
C PHE A 23 5.38 2.78 -0.77
N VAL A 24 4.35 3.59 -0.56
CA VAL A 24 3.16 3.66 -1.42
C VAL A 24 3.09 5.02 -2.12
N SER A 25 3.36 5.03 -3.42
CA SER A 25 3.16 6.23 -4.24
C SER A 25 1.67 6.53 -4.41
N ALA A 26 1.31 7.82 -4.33
CA ALA A 26 -0.08 8.29 -4.45
C ALA A 26 -1.05 7.50 -3.52
N ALA A 27 -0.66 7.37 -2.26
CA ALA A 27 -1.35 6.58 -1.23
C ALA A 27 -2.81 7.01 -1.01
N ALA A 28 -3.16 8.26 -1.31
CA ALA A 28 -4.52 8.76 -1.23
C ALA A 28 -5.43 8.30 -2.40
N GLY A 29 -4.88 7.61 -3.40
CA GLY A 29 -5.63 7.05 -4.53
C GLY A 29 -6.34 5.74 -4.19
N ALA A 30 -7.29 5.33 -5.03
CA ALA A 30 -8.14 4.16 -4.79
C ALA A 30 -7.38 2.84 -4.59
N VAL A 31 -6.26 2.65 -5.29
CA VAL A 31 -5.37 1.48 -5.13
C VAL A 31 -4.43 1.67 -3.93
N GLY A 32 -3.79 2.84 -3.85
CA GLY A 32 -2.79 3.16 -2.82
C GLY A 32 -3.35 3.03 -1.40
N GLN A 33 -4.59 3.45 -1.16
CA GLN A 33 -5.21 3.36 0.16
C GLN A 33 -5.37 1.90 0.61
N LEU A 34 -5.69 0.99 -0.33
CA LEU A 34 -5.88 -0.44 -0.04
C LEU A 34 -4.52 -1.09 0.25
N VAL A 35 -3.51 -0.79 -0.58
CA VAL A 35 -2.14 -1.28 -0.36
C VAL A 35 -1.59 -0.81 0.99
N GLY A 36 -1.83 0.45 1.35
CA GLY A 36 -1.41 0.99 2.65
C GLY A 36 -2.07 0.26 3.83
N GLN A 37 -3.34 -0.11 3.70
CA GLN A 37 -4.05 -0.93 4.71
C GLN A 37 -3.48 -2.35 4.76
N PHE A 38 -3.27 -3.00 3.62
CA PHE A 38 -2.69 -4.36 3.56
C PHE A 38 -1.30 -4.41 4.18
N ALA A 39 -0.44 -3.44 3.87
CA ALA A 39 0.91 -3.35 4.42
C ALA A 39 0.90 -3.15 5.94
N LYS A 40 -0.01 -2.31 6.47
CA LYS A 40 -0.18 -2.18 7.92
C LYS A 40 -0.69 -3.46 8.57
N LEU A 41 -1.66 -4.14 7.95
CA LEU A 41 -2.19 -5.42 8.44
C LEU A 41 -1.14 -6.54 8.46
N LEU A 42 -0.21 -6.54 7.50
CA LEU A 42 0.92 -7.47 7.45
C LEU A 42 2.02 -7.14 8.49
N GLY A 43 1.92 -6.00 9.18
CA GLY A 43 2.93 -5.56 10.14
C GLY A 43 4.17 -4.95 9.49
N CYS A 44 4.04 -4.40 8.28
CA CYS A 44 5.08 -3.62 7.64
C CYS A 44 5.09 -2.17 8.17
N TYR A 45 6.24 -1.51 8.12
CA TYR A 45 6.32 -0.06 8.27
C TYR A 45 5.93 0.59 6.94
N VAL A 46 4.99 1.54 6.95
CA VAL A 46 4.39 2.09 5.72
C VAL A 46 4.58 3.59 5.62
N VAL A 47 5.11 4.07 4.50
CA VAL A 47 5.19 5.50 4.15
C VAL A 47 4.44 5.73 2.84
N GLY A 48 3.54 6.71 2.83
CA GLY A 48 2.77 7.09 1.64
C GLY A 48 3.11 8.48 1.13
N SER A 49 3.01 8.70 -0.18
CA SER A 49 3.00 10.06 -0.76
C SER A 49 1.59 10.48 -1.16
N ALA A 50 1.28 11.76 -0.97
CA ALA A 50 0.02 12.37 -1.39
C ALA A 50 0.29 13.72 -2.09
N GLY A 51 -0.65 14.13 -2.94
CA GLY A 51 -0.53 15.36 -3.73
C GLY A 51 -0.94 16.65 -3.00
N SER A 52 -1.50 16.55 -1.80
CA SER A 52 -1.95 17.69 -1.01
C SER A 52 -1.75 17.40 0.48
N LYS A 53 -1.66 18.45 1.30
CA LYS A 53 -1.46 18.34 2.75
C LYS A 53 -2.67 17.73 3.49
N GLU A 54 -3.86 17.87 2.93
CA GLU A 54 -5.10 17.32 3.50
C GLU A 54 -5.14 15.79 3.47
N LYS A 55 -4.45 15.18 2.50
CA LYS A 55 -4.48 13.75 2.20
C LYS A 55 -3.22 13.05 2.67
#